data_AF-A0A356K569-F1
#
_entry.id   AF-A0A356K569-F1
#
_cell.length_a   1.000
_cell.length_b   1.000
_cell.length_c   1.000
_cell.angle_alpha   90.00
_cell.angle_beta   90.00
_cell.angle_gamma   90.00
#
_symmetry.space_group_name_H-M   'P 1'
#
loop_
_entity.id
_entity.type
_entity.pdbx_description
1 polymer ?
#
loop_
_entity_poly.entity_id
_entity_poly.type
_entity_poly.pdbx_seq_one_letter_code
_entity_poly.pdbx_strand_id
1 'polypeptide(L)'
;MKRTLPFEFVYQVGALLVAILVVHSIFAAYIRPEAEAILEIREERLASGEVFTEERSLYIVLKDYEQESCFILMLWAFSIMGYKFRNALRERGTLQTEFVNVGDGMSILPEDTREYTRPIQSLAEETQDQLLPRAMMAALHRFSSTRNVQDVAEAVHSICESESDRLDSELSLVRYIAWAIPSIGFIGTVRGIGDALGQAYRAVEGDIAGVTASLGVAFNSTFVALVISIVIMFLVHQLQLIQERVVLDTQTYCDQKLIRHMQVR
;
A
#
# COMPACT_ATOMS: atom_id res chain seq x y z
N MET A 1 17.73 9.65 26.12
CA MET A 1 16.99 8.86 25.11
C MET A 1 16.00 9.76 24.40
N LYS A 2 16.37 10.37 23.27
CA LYS A 2 15.39 11.04 22.40
C LYS A 2 14.74 9.94 21.57
N ARG A 3 13.51 9.54 21.93
CA ARG A 3 12.67 8.69 21.09
C ARG A 3 12.24 9.52 19.89
N THR A 4 13.09 9.59 18.86
CA THR A 4 12.66 10.05 17.55
C THR A 4 11.69 9.02 17.02
N LEU A 5 10.41 9.40 16.90
CA LEU A 5 9.43 8.56 16.21
C LEU A 5 9.98 8.25 14.81
N PRO A 6 9.85 7.00 14.32
CA PRO A 6 10.30 6.68 12.98
C PRO A 6 9.58 7.58 11.97
N PHE A 7 10.33 8.18 11.04
CA PHE A 7 9.81 9.14 10.07
C PHE A 7 8.60 8.59 9.30
N GLU A 8 8.64 7.30 8.98
CA GLU A 8 7.53 6.61 8.33
C GLU A 8 6.23 6.66 9.16
N PHE A 9 6.29 6.48 10.48
CA PHE A 9 5.09 6.56 11.33
C PHE A 9 4.50 7.98 11.33
N VAL A 10 5.36 9.01 11.39
CA VAL A 10 4.92 10.41 11.33
C VAL A 10 4.28 10.71 9.98
N TYR A 11 4.87 10.22 8.89
CA TYR A 11 4.29 10.33 7.55
C TYR A 11 2.94 9.63 7.44
N GLN A 12 2.82 8.39 7.95
CA GLN A 12 1.57 7.62 7.92
C GLN A 12 0.44 8.32 8.67
N VAL A 13 0.70 8.83 9.87
CA VAL A 13 -0.28 9.59 10.67
C VAL A 13 -0.63 10.91 10.00
N GLY A 14 0.37 11.65 9.50
CA GLY A 14 0.14 12.89 8.77
C GLY A 14 -0.70 12.68 7.51
N ALA A 15 -0.41 11.62 6.74
CA ALA A 15 -1.17 11.26 5.55
C ALA A 15 -2.63 10.90 5.88
N LEU A 16 -2.89 10.21 6.99
CA LEU A 16 -4.24 9.91 7.44
C LEU A 16 -5.02 11.19 7.79
N LEU A 17 -4.41 12.11 8.55
CA LEU A 17 -5.06 13.38 8.91
C LEU A 17 -5.38 14.22 7.66
N VAL A 18 -4.47 14.27 6.70
CA VAL A 18 -4.70 14.94 5.42
C VAL A 18 -5.80 14.25 4.63
N ALA A 19 -5.82 12.92 4.56
CA ALA A 19 -6.88 12.16 3.89
C ALA A 19 -8.25 12.43 4.51
N ILE A 20 -8.36 12.43 5.83
CA ILE A 20 -9.59 12.78 6.56
C ILE A 20 -10.02 14.20 6.19
N LEU A 21 -9.14 15.19 6.32
CA LEU A 21 -9.49 16.58 6.06
C LEU A 21 -9.94 16.80 4.63
N VAL A 22 -9.22 16.26 3.65
CA VAL A 22 -9.51 16.43 2.23
C VAL A 22 -10.83 15.75 1.86
N VAL A 23 -11.00 14.48 2.22
CA VAL A 23 -12.21 13.73 1.86
C VAL A 23 -13.43 14.33 2.58
N HIS A 24 -13.32 14.59 3.88
CA HIS A 24 -14.42 15.18 4.65
C HIS A 24 -14.86 16.53 4.08
N SER A 25 -13.89 17.39 3.70
CA SER A 25 -14.19 18.68 3.09
C SER A 25 -14.92 18.54 1.75
N ILE A 26 -14.51 17.59 0.91
CA ILE A 26 -15.18 17.32 -0.38
C ILE A 26 -16.60 16.78 -0.14
N PHE A 27 -16.76 15.87 0.82
CA PHE A 27 -18.05 15.27 1.15
C PHE A 27 -19.03 16.31 1.70
N ALA A 28 -18.56 17.17 2.62
CA ALA A 28 -19.38 18.18 3.26
C ALA A 28 -19.70 19.37 2.34
N ALA A 29 -18.74 19.81 1.52
CA ALA A 29 -18.91 21.01 0.68
C ALA A 29 -19.57 20.74 -0.67
N TYR A 30 -19.43 19.51 -1.22
CA TYR A 30 -19.92 19.20 -2.57
C TYR A 30 -20.83 17.98 -2.61
N ILE A 31 -20.41 16.82 -2.08
CA ILE A 31 -21.14 15.58 -2.33
C ILE A 31 -22.52 15.56 -1.64
N ARG A 32 -22.58 15.91 -0.35
CA ARG A 32 -23.85 15.91 0.39
C ARG A 32 -24.80 17.01 -0.06
N PRO A 33 -24.37 18.27 -0.23
CA PRO A 33 -25.27 19.32 -0.69
C PRO A 33 -25.88 19.02 -2.08
N GLU A 34 -25.08 18.53 -3.03
CA GLU A 34 -25.59 18.15 -4.35
C GLU A 34 -26.52 16.93 -4.28
N ALA A 35 -26.23 15.96 -3.43
CA ALA A 35 -27.12 14.82 -3.23
C ALA A 35 -28.47 15.24 -2.63
N GLU A 36 -28.46 16.14 -1.64
CA GLU A 36 -29.65 16.71 -1.01
C GLU A 36 -30.48 17.51 -2.02
N ALA A 37 -29.86 18.41 -2.78
CA ALA A 37 -30.56 19.19 -3.82
C ALA A 37 -31.21 18.30 -4.89
N ILE A 38 -30.53 17.23 -5.32
CA ILE A 38 -31.10 16.28 -6.28
C ILE A 38 -32.28 15.52 -5.67
N LEU A 39 -32.20 15.14 -4.38
CA LEU A 39 -33.29 14.43 -3.69
C LEU A 39 -34.50 15.35 -3.50
N GLU A 40 -34.31 16.61 -3.11
CA GLU A 40 -35.39 17.60 -3.00
C GLU A 40 -36.13 17.78 -4.34
N ILE A 41 -35.39 17.96 -5.44
CA ILE A 41 -35.99 18.09 -6.78
C ILE A 41 -36.78 16.83 -7.15
N ARG A 42 -36.31 15.63 -6.77
CA ARG A 42 -37.04 14.38 -7.03
C ARG A 42 -38.32 14.30 -6.22
N GLU A 43 -38.27 14.66 -4.94
CA GLU A 43 -39.44 14.68 -4.07
C GLU A 43 -40.51 15.66 -4.58
N GLU A 44 -40.11 16.86 -5.02
CA GLU A 44 -41.03 17.84 -5.61
C GLU A 44 -41.68 17.31 -6.90
N ARG A 45 -40.91 16.67 -7.79
CA ARG A 45 -41.44 16.09 -9.03
C ARG A 45 -42.39 14.93 -8.76
N LEU A 46 -42.04 14.05 -7.82
CA LEU A 46 -42.92 12.97 -7.36
C LEU A 46 -44.22 13.52 -6.78
N ALA A 47 -44.16 14.56 -5.95
CA ALA A 47 -45.34 15.22 -5.39
C ALA A 47 -46.21 15.89 -6.46
N SER A 48 -45.62 16.38 -7.55
CA SER A 48 -46.35 16.96 -8.69
C SER A 48 -47.04 15.92 -9.58
N GLY A 49 -46.81 14.62 -9.35
CA GLY A 49 -47.38 13.52 -10.15
C GLY A 49 -46.68 13.31 -11.50
N GLU A 50 -45.51 13.90 -11.69
CA GLU A 50 -44.72 13.76 -12.92
C GLU A 50 -44.07 12.38 -12.99
N VAL A 51 -44.38 11.60 -14.04
CA VAL A 51 -43.74 10.30 -14.28
C VAL A 51 -42.40 10.55 -14.97
N PHE A 52 -41.32 10.44 -14.23
CA PHE A 52 -39.96 10.55 -14.78
C PHE A 52 -39.14 9.29 -14.49
N THR A 53 -38.18 9.02 -15.37
CA THR A 53 -37.19 7.97 -15.16
C THR A 53 -36.07 8.49 -14.28
N GLU A 54 -35.88 7.89 -13.11
CA GLU A 54 -34.76 8.25 -12.23
C GLU A 54 -33.41 7.94 -12.87
N GLU A 55 -32.66 8.98 -13.23
CA GLU A 55 -31.26 8.82 -13.62
C GLU A 55 -30.39 8.56 -12.39
N ARG A 56 -29.41 7.65 -12.51
CA ARG A 56 -28.45 7.40 -11.42
C ARG A 56 -27.55 8.61 -11.25
N SER A 57 -27.55 9.20 -10.05
CA SER A 57 -26.65 10.29 -9.68
C SER A 57 -25.45 9.75 -8.89
N LEU A 58 -24.24 10.11 -9.30
CA LEU A 58 -23.02 9.77 -8.56
C LEU A 58 -23.03 10.34 -7.14
N TYR A 59 -23.58 11.54 -6.95
CA TYR A 59 -23.66 12.18 -5.63
C TYR A 59 -24.51 11.35 -4.66
N ILE A 60 -25.65 10.83 -5.12
CA ILE A 60 -26.52 9.97 -4.30
C ILE A 60 -25.83 8.64 -3.96
N VAL A 61 -25.07 8.08 -4.90
CA VAL A 61 -24.31 6.84 -4.66
C VAL A 61 -23.20 7.03 -3.62
N LEU A 62 -22.64 8.23 -3.54
CA LEU A 62 -21.47 8.52 -2.70
C LEU A 62 -21.78 9.15 -1.35
N LYS A 63 -22.96 9.75 -1.14
CA LYS A 63 -23.23 10.65 0.00
C LYS A 63 -23.05 10.07 1.41
N ASP A 64 -23.18 8.75 1.59
CA ASP A 64 -23.23 8.14 2.92
C ASP A 64 -21.84 8.02 3.57
N TYR A 65 -21.82 7.82 4.90
CA TYR A 65 -20.60 7.84 5.72
C TYR A 65 -19.67 6.64 5.45
N GLU A 66 -20.24 5.52 5.02
CA GLU A 66 -19.48 4.32 4.66
C GLU A 66 -18.56 4.58 3.47
N GLN A 67 -19.06 5.26 2.44
CA GLN A 67 -18.32 5.68 1.26
C GLN A 67 -17.24 6.68 1.65
N GLU A 68 -17.57 7.71 2.45
CA GLU A 68 -16.60 8.67 2.97
C GLU A 68 -15.41 7.96 3.64
N SER A 69 -15.71 7.02 4.53
CA SER A 69 -14.71 6.22 5.24
C SER A 69 -13.85 5.39 4.27
N CYS A 70 -14.46 4.78 3.25
CA CYS A 70 -13.73 4.03 2.23
C CYS A 70 -12.77 4.93 1.42
N PHE A 71 -13.17 6.16 1.06
CA PHE A 71 -12.30 7.10 0.36
C PHE A 71 -11.15 7.62 1.23
N ILE A 72 -11.40 7.87 2.52
CA ILE A 72 -10.34 8.21 3.48
C ILE A 72 -9.29 7.10 3.54
N LEU A 73 -9.73 5.85 3.73
CA LEU A 73 -8.85 4.70 3.78
C LEU A 73 -8.11 4.47 2.46
N MET A 74 -8.76 4.73 1.32
CA MET A 74 -8.13 4.64 0.00
C MET A 74 -6.99 5.64 -0.15
N LEU A 75 -7.21 6.93 0.14
CA LEU A 75 -6.15 7.94 0.03
C LEU A 75 -5.01 7.68 1.02
N TRP A 76 -5.34 7.19 2.21
CA TRP A 76 -4.33 6.79 3.18
C TRP A 76 -3.49 5.62 2.66
N ALA A 77 -4.12 4.54 2.18
CA ALA A 77 -3.42 3.40 1.60
C ALA A 77 -2.56 3.80 0.39
N PHE A 78 -3.06 4.66 -0.50
CA PHE A 78 -2.30 5.17 -1.64
C PHE A 78 -1.06 5.96 -1.20
N SER A 79 -1.16 6.74 -0.14
CA SER A 79 -0.03 7.52 0.39
C SER A 79 1.06 6.61 0.96
N ILE A 80 0.69 5.54 1.67
CA ILE A 80 1.61 4.54 2.21
C ILE A 80 2.26 3.74 1.07
N MET A 81 1.45 3.20 0.16
CA MET A 81 1.95 2.43 -0.98
C MET A 81 2.85 3.26 -1.88
N GLY A 82 2.50 4.53 -2.13
CA GLY A 82 3.32 5.44 -2.94
C GLY A 82 4.69 5.71 -2.33
N TYR A 83 4.77 5.83 -1.00
CA TYR A 83 6.06 5.93 -0.29
C TYR A 83 6.89 4.65 -0.47
N LYS A 84 6.30 3.48 -0.19
CA LYS A 84 6.98 2.18 -0.32
C LYS A 84 7.41 1.88 -1.75
N PHE A 85 6.58 2.21 -2.73
CA PHE A 85 6.87 2.05 -4.16
C PHE A 85 8.06 2.89 -4.60
N ARG A 86 8.17 4.14 -4.13
CA ARG A 86 9.34 4.99 -4.40
C ARG A 86 10.61 4.40 -3.81
N ASN A 87 10.55 3.85 -2.60
CA ASN A 87 11.71 3.21 -1.97
C ASN A 87 12.14 1.97 -2.74
N ALA A 88 11.20 1.10 -3.13
CA ALA A 88 11.50 -0.09 -3.94
C ALA A 88 12.10 0.28 -5.31
N LEU A 89 11.63 1.35 -5.95
CA LEU A 89 12.23 1.86 -7.19
C LEU A 89 13.64 2.41 -7.01
N ARG A 90 13.92 3.08 -5.87
CA ARG A 90 15.27 3.56 -5.54
C ARG A 90 16.23 2.40 -5.35
N GLU A 91 15.85 1.37 -4.60
CA GLU A 91 16.67 0.16 -4.43
C GLU A 91 16.91 -0.55 -5.77
N ARG A 92 15.89 -0.61 -6.63
CA ARG A 92 16.04 -1.15 -7.98
C ARG A 92 17.03 -0.36 -8.83
N GLY A 93 17.12 0.96 -8.65
CA GLY A 93 18.14 1.79 -9.30
C GLY A 93 19.55 1.44 -8.83
N THR A 94 19.71 1.15 -7.54
CA THR A 94 21.00 0.77 -6.93
C THR A 94 21.55 -0.53 -7.50
N LEU A 95 20.69 -1.49 -7.86
CA LEU A 95 21.07 -2.72 -8.56
C LEU A 95 21.75 -2.49 -9.92
N GLN A 96 21.56 -1.32 -10.55
CA GLN A 96 22.22 -0.95 -11.81
C GLN A 96 23.62 -0.37 -11.60
N THR A 97 24.01 -0.10 -10.35
CA THR A 97 25.33 0.43 -10.02
C THR A 97 26.33 -0.71 -9.88
N GLU A 98 27.49 -0.59 -10.53
CA GLU A 98 28.59 -1.54 -10.34
C GLU A 98 29.45 -1.10 -9.15
N PHE A 99 29.21 -1.71 -7.98
CA PHE A 99 29.99 -1.43 -6.76
C PHE A 99 31.33 -2.15 -6.73
N VAL A 100 31.39 -3.31 -7.40
CA VAL A 100 32.57 -4.17 -7.45
C VAL A 100 32.90 -4.43 -8.91
N ASN A 101 34.01 -3.85 -9.37
CA ASN A 101 34.56 -4.09 -10.69
C ASN A 101 35.72 -5.09 -10.56
N VAL A 102 35.39 -6.38 -10.66
CA VAL A 102 36.41 -7.42 -10.79
C VAL A 102 36.78 -7.52 -12.26
N GLY A 103 38.00 -7.15 -12.61
CA GLY A 103 38.50 -7.31 -13.98
C GLY A 103 38.45 -8.79 -14.40
N ASP A 104 38.24 -9.06 -15.70
CA ASP A 104 38.15 -10.43 -16.22
C ASP A 104 39.37 -11.27 -15.79
N GLY A 105 39.11 -12.38 -15.08
CA GLY A 105 40.15 -13.30 -14.59
C GLY A 105 40.77 -12.96 -13.23
N MET A 106 40.35 -11.87 -12.58
CA MET A 106 40.75 -11.57 -11.20
C MET A 106 39.85 -12.30 -10.19
N SER A 107 40.44 -12.69 -9.06
CA SER A 107 39.70 -13.23 -7.91
C SER A 107 39.80 -12.29 -6.71
N ILE A 108 38.75 -12.26 -5.91
CA ILE A 108 38.70 -11.55 -4.64
C ILE A 108 39.26 -12.49 -3.59
N LEU A 109 40.41 -12.15 -3.01
CA LEU A 109 40.97 -12.85 -1.87
C LEU A 109 40.47 -12.22 -0.56
N PRO A 110 40.49 -12.97 0.56
CA PRO A 110 40.07 -12.42 1.86
C PRO A 110 40.85 -11.16 2.26
N GLU A 111 42.12 -11.05 1.86
CA GLU A 111 42.96 -9.87 2.14
C GLU A 111 42.52 -8.62 1.37
N ASP A 112 41.96 -8.81 0.17
CA ASP A 112 41.58 -7.74 -0.76
C ASP A 112 40.19 -7.15 -0.45
N THR A 113 39.41 -7.80 0.40
CA THR A 113 38.04 -7.39 0.78
C THR A 113 37.94 -5.93 1.23
N ARG A 114 38.99 -5.39 1.86
CA ARG A 114 39.06 -3.98 2.30
C ARG A 114 38.97 -3.00 1.14
N GLU A 115 39.49 -3.35 -0.03
CA GLU A 115 39.44 -2.47 -1.21
C GLU A 115 38.01 -2.36 -1.74
N TYR A 116 37.26 -3.47 -1.77
CA TYR A 116 35.87 -3.52 -2.21
C TYR A 116 34.87 -2.96 -1.18
N THR A 117 35.26 -2.87 0.09
CA THR A 117 34.44 -2.30 1.17
C THR A 117 34.39 -0.77 1.09
N ARG A 118 35.50 -0.12 0.68
CA ARG A 118 35.63 1.35 0.68
C ARG A 118 34.62 2.07 -0.22
N PRO A 119 34.37 1.64 -1.48
CA PRO A 119 33.36 2.27 -2.33
C PRO A 119 31.98 2.25 -1.66
N ILE A 120 31.61 1.15 -1.02
CA ILE A 120 30.31 1.00 -0.37
C ILE A 120 30.20 1.92 0.86
N GLN A 121 31.26 2.00 1.68
CA GLN A 121 31.34 2.93 2.83
C GLN A 121 31.40 4.41 2.44
N SER A 122 31.71 4.72 1.18
CA SER A 122 31.74 6.09 0.67
C SER A 122 30.40 6.60 0.15
N LEU A 123 29.40 5.70 0.04
CA LEU A 123 28.05 6.07 -0.38
C LEU A 123 27.38 6.96 0.68
N ALA A 124 26.35 7.71 0.28
CA ALA A 124 25.51 8.43 1.24
C ALA A 124 24.82 7.46 2.21
N GLU A 125 24.63 7.86 3.47
CA GLU A 125 24.03 7.02 4.52
C GLU A 125 22.71 6.37 4.06
N GLU A 126 21.82 7.13 3.42
CA GLU A 126 20.55 6.61 2.89
C GLU A 126 20.71 5.49 1.85
N THR A 127 21.80 5.50 1.08
CA THR A 127 22.10 4.44 0.09
C THR A 127 22.76 3.25 0.77
N GLN A 128 23.60 3.48 1.78
CA GLN A 128 24.20 2.40 2.55
C GLN A 128 23.16 1.54 3.28
N ASP A 129 22.04 2.13 3.70
CA ASP A 129 20.95 1.44 4.39
C ASP A 129 20.06 0.57 3.47
N GLN A 130 20.25 0.67 2.14
CA GLN A 130 19.53 -0.15 1.17
C GLN A 130 20.01 -1.61 1.20
N LEU A 131 19.16 -2.51 0.71
CA LEU A 131 19.41 -3.96 0.77
C LEU A 131 20.75 -4.37 0.13
N LEU A 132 21.03 -3.94 -1.10
CA LEU A 132 22.22 -4.38 -1.84
C LEU A 132 23.53 -3.97 -1.14
N PRO A 133 23.78 -2.68 -0.82
CA PRO A 133 24.96 -2.26 -0.07
C PRO A 133 25.12 -3.00 1.27
N ARG A 134 24.03 -3.19 2.03
CA ARG A 134 24.05 -3.97 3.29
C ARG A 134 24.47 -5.42 3.05
N ALA A 135 23.90 -6.08 2.05
CA ALA A 135 24.22 -7.48 1.72
C ALA A 135 25.68 -7.63 1.27
N MET A 136 26.18 -6.72 0.42
CA MET A 136 27.57 -6.72 -0.02
C MET A 136 28.55 -6.46 1.11
N MET A 137 28.24 -5.51 2.00
CA MET A 137 29.05 -5.24 3.19
C MET A 137 29.11 -6.45 4.13
N ALA A 138 27.98 -7.09 4.39
CA ALA A 138 27.91 -8.30 5.19
C ALA A 138 28.74 -9.44 4.56
N ALA A 139 28.64 -9.61 3.24
CA ALA A 139 29.40 -10.59 2.48
C ALA A 139 30.91 -10.37 2.58
N LEU A 140 31.39 -9.15 2.31
CA LEU A 140 32.81 -8.80 2.37
C LEU A 140 33.39 -8.95 3.78
N HIS A 141 32.65 -8.49 4.81
CA HIS A 141 33.06 -8.67 6.20
C HIS A 141 33.12 -10.15 6.60
N ARG A 142 32.10 -10.93 6.22
CA ARG A 142 32.10 -12.37 6.48
C ARG A 142 33.29 -13.05 5.80
N PHE A 143 33.55 -12.75 4.54
CA PHE A 143 34.67 -13.34 3.80
C PHE A 143 36.03 -13.02 4.44
N SER A 144 36.22 -11.76 4.85
CA SER A 144 37.45 -11.31 5.52
C SER A 144 37.73 -12.02 6.85
N SER A 145 36.67 -12.47 7.54
CA SER A 145 36.77 -13.07 8.88
C SER A 145 36.82 -14.58 8.87
N THR A 146 36.01 -15.24 8.03
CA THR A 146 35.90 -16.70 8.02
C THR A 146 36.73 -17.37 6.95
N ARG A 147 37.12 -16.64 5.89
CA ARG A 147 37.80 -17.19 4.71
C ARG A 147 37.06 -18.38 4.10
N ASN A 148 35.74 -18.34 4.13
CA ASN A 148 34.89 -19.41 3.60
C ASN A 148 33.78 -18.81 2.74
N VAL A 149 33.73 -19.19 1.47
CA VAL A 149 32.73 -18.72 0.50
C VAL A 149 31.32 -19.18 0.88
N GLN A 150 31.18 -20.34 1.53
CA GLN A 150 29.87 -20.84 1.97
C GLN A 150 29.26 -19.92 3.04
N ASP A 151 30.07 -19.50 4.02
CA ASP A 151 29.61 -18.59 5.09
C ASP A 151 29.18 -17.23 4.51
N VAL A 152 29.83 -16.78 3.42
CA VAL A 152 29.47 -15.55 2.71
C VAL A 152 28.10 -15.69 2.05
N ALA A 153 27.85 -16.78 1.33
CA ALA A 153 26.57 -17.05 0.71
C ALA A 153 25.44 -17.12 1.76
N GLU A 154 25.70 -17.77 2.89
CA GLU A 154 24.75 -17.82 4.02
C GLU A 154 24.48 -16.43 4.62
N ALA A 155 25.51 -15.58 4.75
CA ALA A 155 25.34 -14.21 5.23
C ALA A 155 24.48 -13.35 4.27
N VAL A 156 24.69 -13.47 2.96
CA VAL A 156 23.86 -12.78 1.96
C VAL A 156 22.42 -13.27 2.02
N HIS A 157 22.22 -14.59 2.07
CA HIS A 157 20.91 -15.20 2.13
C HIS A 157 20.13 -14.75 3.37
N SER A 158 20.77 -14.78 4.55
CA SER A 158 20.17 -14.34 5.81
C SER A 158 19.75 -12.86 5.79
N ILE A 159 20.55 -11.98 5.18
CA ILE A 159 20.18 -10.56 5.03
C ILE A 159 18.97 -10.39 4.10
N CYS A 160 18.93 -11.13 2.98
CA CYS A 160 17.81 -11.07 2.04
C CYS A 160 16.52 -11.65 2.62
N GLU A 161 16.60 -12.75 3.36
CA GLU A 161 15.47 -13.37 4.07
C GLU A 161 14.92 -12.41 5.14
N SER A 162 15.78 -11.85 5.98
CA SER A 162 15.37 -10.88 7.00
C SER A 162 14.75 -9.62 6.39
N GLU A 163 15.19 -9.19 5.21
CA GLU A 163 14.60 -8.06 4.50
C GLU A 163 13.22 -8.42 3.94
N SER A 164 13.05 -9.62 3.39
CA SER A 164 11.74 -10.12 2.94
C SER A 164 10.72 -10.13 4.08
N ASP A 165 11.10 -10.61 5.27
CA ASP A 165 10.24 -10.62 6.45
C ASP A 165 9.87 -9.20 6.93
N ARG A 166 10.82 -8.26 6.83
CA ARG A 166 10.58 -6.85 7.14
C ARG A 166 9.56 -6.25 6.17
N LEU A 167 9.76 -6.45 4.87
CA LEU A 167 8.87 -5.93 3.82
C LEU A 167 7.45 -6.50 3.97
N ASP A 168 7.30 -7.79 4.27
CA ASP A 168 6.00 -8.39 4.54
C ASP A 168 5.31 -7.78 5.78
N SER A 169 6.06 -7.64 6.87
CA SER A 169 5.57 -7.03 8.11
C SER A 169 5.10 -5.59 7.89
N GLU A 170 5.83 -4.83 7.08
CA GLU A 170 5.49 -3.45 6.73
C GLU A 170 4.26 -3.33 5.81
N LEU A 171 4.01 -4.32 4.95
CA LEU A 171 2.81 -4.37 4.10
C LEU A 171 1.55 -4.77 4.88
N SER A 172 1.69 -5.32 6.09
CA SER A 172 0.56 -5.77 6.91
C SER A 172 -0.50 -4.68 7.14
N LEU A 173 -0.09 -3.43 7.37
CA LEU A 173 -1.01 -2.31 7.57
C LEU A 173 -1.83 -2.04 6.30
N VAL A 174 -1.21 -2.09 5.12
CA VAL A 174 -1.91 -1.86 3.85
C VAL A 174 -2.89 -3.01 3.57
N ARG A 175 -2.49 -4.26 3.85
CA ARG A 175 -3.39 -5.42 3.76
C ARG A 175 -4.58 -5.31 4.71
N TYR A 176 -4.34 -4.83 5.93
CA TYR A 176 -5.39 -4.55 6.90
C TYR A 176 -6.39 -3.51 6.38
N ILE A 177 -5.91 -2.41 5.79
CA ILE A 177 -6.79 -1.40 5.18
C ILE A 177 -7.60 -2.00 4.01
N ALA A 178 -6.94 -2.77 3.14
CA ALA A 178 -7.60 -3.41 1.99
C ALA A 178 -8.70 -4.40 2.42
N TRP A 179 -8.52 -5.08 3.55
CA TRP A 179 -9.52 -5.94 4.19
C TRP A 179 -10.65 -5.15 4.87
N ALA A 180 -10.32 -4.03 5.52
CA ALA A 180 -11.28 -3.22 6.26
C ALA A 180 -12.33 -2.56 5.35
N ILE A 181 -11.94 -2.13 4.14
CA ILE A 181 -12.84 -1.43 3.20
C ILE A 181 -14.07 -2.27 2.83
N PRO A 182 -13.95 -3.54 2.36
CA PRO A 182 -15.11 -4.41 2.14
C PRO A 182 -15.99 -4.60 3.37
N SER A 183 -15.39 -4.66 4.56
CA SER A 183 -16.13 -4.81 5.81
C SER A 183 -16.95 -3.57 6.14
N ILE A 184 -16.43 -2.36 5.87
CA ILE A 184 -17.18 -1.11 5.98
C ILE A 184 -18.35 -1.08 4.98
N GLY A 185 -18.11 -1.52 3.74
CA GLY A 185 -19.20 -1.66 2.75
C GLY A 185 -20.29 -2.62 3.21
N PHE A 186 -19.91 -3.74 3.84
CA PHE A 186 -20.86 -4.70 4.42
C PHE A 186 -21.61 -4.11 5.62
N ILE A 187 -20.97 -3.32 6.47
CA ILE A 187 -21.63 -2.59 7.57
C ILE A 187 -22.73 -1.67 7.00
N GLY A 188 -22.45 -0.95 5.92
CA GLY A 188 -23.45 -0.12 5.24
C GLY A 188 -24.62 -0.93 4.67
N THR A 189 -24.35 -2.14 4.16
CA THR A 189 -25.41 -3.08 3.76
C THR A 189 -26.27 -3.54 4.91
N VAL A 190 -25.66 -3.94 6.03
CA VAL A 190 -26.39 -4.38 7.22
C VAL A 190 -27.25 -3.23 7.75
N ARG A 191 -26.73 -2.00 7.76
CA ARG A 191 -27.49 -0.81 8.14
C ARG A 191 -28.67 -0.57 7.20
N GLY A 192 -28.42 -0.47 5.89
CA GLY A 192 -29.48 -0.17 4.93
C GLY A 192 -30.58 -1.23 4.86
N ILE A 193 -30.23 -2.52 4.97
CA ILE A 193 -31.23 -3.60 5.06
C ILE A 193 -31.98 -3.54 6.39
N GLY A 194 -31.29 -3.26 7.51
CA GLY A 194 -31.93 -3.09 8.82
C GLY A 194 -32.96 -1.96 8.80
N ASP A 195 -32.59 -0.81 8.23
CA ASP A 195 -33.46 0.37 8.08
C ASP A 195 -34.66 0.07 7.15
N ALA A 196 -34.43 -0.69 6.08
CA ALA A 196 -35.49 -1.13 5.16
C ALA A 196 -36.50 -2.05 5.85
N LEU A 197 -36.03 -3.04 6.61
CA LEU A 197 -36.89 -3.97 7.34
C LEU A 197 -37.67 -3.27 8.46
N GLY A 198 -37.08 -2.27 9.12
CA GLY A 198 -37.78 -1.44 10.11
C GLY A 198 -38.98 -0.68 9.53
N GLN A 199 -38.99 -0.46 8.21
CA GLN A 199 -40.05 0.23 7.48
C GLN A 199 -40.96 -0.72 6.69
N ALA A 200 -40.79 -2.04 6.84
CA ALA A 200 -41.53 -3.03 6.07
C ALA A 200 -43.05 -2.92 6.20
N TYR A 201 -43.56 -2.48 7.36
CA TYR A 201 -44.99 -2.25 7.56
C TYR A 201 -45.56 -1.17 6.63
N ARG A 202 -44.83 -0.06 6.44
CA ARG A 202 -45.25 1.03 5.53
C ARG A 202 -45.29 0.57 4.07
N ALA A 203 -44.36 -0.30 3.67
CA ALA A 203 -44.37 -0.90 2.35
C ALA A 203 -45.62 -1.78 2.11
N VAL A 204 -46.10 -2.48 3.15
CA VAL A 204 -47.36 -3.24 3.07
C VAL A 204 -48.57 -2.31 2.93
N GLU A 205 -48.52 -1.13 3.52
CA GLU A 205 -49.55 -0.08 3.37
C GLU A 205 -49.48 0.67 2.03
N GLY A 206 -48.50 0.35 1.19
CA GLY A 206 -48.31 0.92 -0.15
C GLY A 206 -47.25 2.03 -0.23
N ASP A 207 -46.62 2.43 0.88
CA ASP A 207 -45.51 3.38 0.91
C ASP A 207 -44.15 2.64 0.92
N ILE A 208 -43.58 2.46 -0.27
CA ILE A 208 -42.29 1.78 -0.46
C ILE A 208 -41.09 2.73 -0.49
N ALA A 209 -41.29 4.05 -0.45
CA ALA A 209 -40.23 5.04 -0.70
C ALA A 209 -39.08 4.93 0.31
N GLY A 210 -39.41 4.74 1.59
CA GLY A 210 -38.42 4.53 2.64
C GLY A 210 -37.63 3.23 2.51
N VAL A 211 -38.29 2.16 2.04
CA VAL A 211 -37.66 0.85 1.79
C VAL A 211 -36.70 0.92 0.60
N THR A 212 -37.10 1.56 -0.51
CA THR A 212 -36.26 1.70 -1.71
C THR A 212 -35.03 2.56 -1.43
N ALA A 213 -35.17 3.66 -0.68
CA ALA A 213 -34.05 4.49 -0.27
C ALA A 213 -33.05 3.73 0.61
N SER A 214 -33.55 2.97 1.60
CA SER A 214 -32.70 2.20 2.53
C SER A 214 -31.96 1.05 1.82
N LEU A 215 -32.60 0.38 0.87
CA LEU A 215 -31.94 -0.60 0.00
C LEU A 215 -30.90 0.04 -0.93
N GLY A 216 -31.17 1.26 -1.41
CA GLY A 216 -30.20 2.03 -2.20
C GLY A 216 -28.90 2.26 -1.44
N VAL A 217 -28.99 2.68 -0.16
CA VAL A 217 -27.83 2.84 0.72
C VAL A 217 -27.05 1.53 0.86
N ALA A 218 -27.74 0.41 1.08
CA ALA A 218 -27.11 -0.89 1.23
C ALA A 218 -26.29 -1.28 -0.02
N PHE A 219 -26.92 -1.24 -1.21
CA PHE A 219 -26.25 -1.61 -2.45
C PHE A 219 -25.10 -0.66 -2.80
N ASN A 220 -25.28 0.65 -2.62
CA ASN A 220 -24.25 1.64 -2.92
C ASN A 220 -23.02 1.49 -2.02
N SER A 221 -23.23 1.23 -0.72
CA SER A 221 -22.15 1.05 0.25
C SER A 221 -21.23 -0.12 -0.15
N THR A 222 -21.82 -1.28 -0.47
CA THR A 222 -21.04 -2.45 -0.90
C THR A 222 -20.42 -2.23 -2.27
N PHE A 223 -21.16 -1.66 -3.22
CA PHE A 223 -20.64 -1.43 -4.56
C PHE A 223 -19.37 -0.56 -4.54
N VAL A 224 -19.42 0.59 -3.87
CA VAL A 224 -18.28 1.52 -3.78
C VAL A 224 -17.11 0.87 -3.04
N ALA A 225 -17.37 0.20 -1.92
CA ALA A 225 -16.33 -0.48 -1.16
C ALA A 225 -15.61 -1.57 -1.98
N LEU A 226 -16.35 -2.38 -2.74
CA LEU A 226 -15.76 -3.43 -3.57
C LEU A 226 -14.91 -2.84 -4.71
N VAL A 227 -15.39 -1.80 -5.39
CA VAL A 227 -14.62 -1.13 -6.46
C VAL A 227 -13.30 -0.59 -5.92
N ILE A 228 -13.35 0.13 -4.78
CA ILE A 228 -12.15 0.65 -4.13
C ILE A 228 -11.21 -0.48 -3.70
N SER A 229 -11.75 -1.54 -3.09
CA SER A 229 -10.97 -2.68 -2.60
C SER A 229 -10.25 -3.40 -3.75
N ILE A 230 -10.90 -3.60 -4.91
CA ILE A 230 -10.27 -4.21 -6.08
C ILE A 230 -9.06 -3.39 -6.55
N VAL A 231 -9.20 -2.07 -6.64
CA VAL A 231 -8.11 -1.18 -7.06
C VAL A 231 -6.95 -1.24 -6.05
N ILE A 232 -7.24 -1.16 -4.75
CA ILE A 232 -6.21 -1.24 -3.72
C ILE A 232 -5.51 -2.59 -3.74
N MET A 233 -6.25 -3.70 -3.79
CA MET A 233 -5.68 -5.05 -3.81
C MET A 233 -4.77 -5.27 -5.02
N PHE A 234 -5.15 -4.74 -6.20
CA PHE A 234 -4.28 -4.77 -7.37
C PHE A 234 -2.96 -4.03 -7.11
N LEU A 235 -3.01 -2.81 -6.54
CA LEU A 235 -1.80 -2.04 -6.24
C LEU A 235 -0.92 -2.69 -5.17
N VAL A 236 -1.54 -3.29 -4.13
CA VAL A 236 -0.83 -4.08 -3.11
C VAL A 236 -0.05 -5.21 -3.77
N HIS A 237 -0.71 -5.98 -4.65
CA HIS A 237 -0.07 -7.08 -5.36
C HIS A 237 1.10 -6.60 -6.23
N GLN A 238 0.95 -5.47 -6.93
CA GLN A 238 2.04 -4.90 -7.74
C GLN A 238 3.22 -4.42 -6.91
N LEU A 239 2.96 -3.78 -5.76
CA LEU A 239 4.01 -3.36 -4.85
C LEU A 239 4.78 -4.58 -4.29
N GLN A 240 4.06 -5.60 -3.84
CA GLN A 240 4.64 -6.84 -3.32
C GLN A 240 5.55 -7.50 -4.37
N LEU A 241 5.07 -7.64 -5.62
CA LEU A 241 5.87 -8.23 -6.70
C LEU A 241 7.17 -7.44 -6.99
N ILE A 242 7.15 -6.12 -6.86
CA ILE A 242 8.35 -5.30 -7.08
C ILE A 242 9.33 -5.50 -5.93
N GLN A 243 8.84 -5.51 -4.69
CA GLN A 243 9.66 -5.74 -3.50
C GLN A 243 10.33 -7.11 -3.52
N GLU A 244 9.56 -8.18 -3.81
CA GLU A 244 10.11 -9.54 -3.95
C GLU A 244 11.17 -9.63 -5.04
N ARG A 245 10.96 -8.99 -6.19
CA ARG A 245 11.97 -8.95 -7.27
C ARG A 245 13.24 -8.23 -6.85
N VAL A 246 13.15 -7.11 -6.14
CA VAL A 246 14.35 -6.39 -5.66
C VAL A 246 15.17 -7.26 -4.72
N VAL A 247 14.54 -8.04 -3.84
CA VAL A 247 15.23 -8.99 -2.96
C VAL A 247 15.93 -10.09 -3.77
N LEU A 248 15.20 -10.73 -4.69
CA LEU A 248 15.75 -11.79 -5.54
C LEU A 248 16.88 -11.30 -6.45
N ASP A 249 16.71 -10.13 -7.06
CA ASP A 249 17.73 -9.50 -7.91
C ASP A 249 18.97 -9.13 -7.11
N THR A 250 18.80 -8.71 -5.83
CA THR A 250 19.92 -8.44 -4.93
C THR A 250 20.71 -9.70 -4.59
N GLN A 251 20.03 -10.79 -4.26
CA GLN A 251 20.69 -12.08 -4.04
C GLN A 251 21.46 -12.52 -5.29
N THR A 252 20.80 -12.44 -6.45
CA THR A 252 21.41 -12.79 -7.76
C THR A 252 22.63 -11.91 -8.07
N TYR A 253 22.56 -10.61 -7.77
CA TYR A 253 23.68 -9.69 -7.93
C TYR A 253 24.88 -10.11 -7.08
N CYS A 254 24.66 -10.38 -5.79
CA CYS A 254 25.71 -10.82 -4.88
C CYS A 254 26.34 -12.14 -5.36
N ASP A 255 25.52 -13.11 -5.78
CA ASP A 255 26.02 -14.39 -6.29
C ASP A 255 26.91 -14.21 -7.53
N GLN A 256 26.42 -13.45 -8.53
CA GLN A 256 27.07 -13.35 -9.83
C GLN A 256 28.25 -12.38 -9.86
N LYS A 257 28.12 -11.22 -9.21
CA LYS A 257 29.10 -10.13 -9.28
C LYS A 257 30.11 -10.18 -8.14
N LEU A 258 29.76 -10.75 -6.99
CA LEU A 258 30.63 -10.79 -5.82
C LEU A 258 31.14 -12.21 -5.50
N ILE A 259 30.24 -13.13 -5.14
CA ILE A 259 30.60 -14.46 -4.60
C ILE A 259 31.33 -15.31 -5.65
N ARG A 260 30.88 -15.29 -6.91
CA ARG A 260 31.53 -16.04 -8.00
C ARG A 260 33.02 -15.73 -8.17
N HIS A 261 33.46 -14.53 -7.80
CA HIS A 261 34.84 -14.10 -7.91
C HIS A 261 35.67 -14.38 -6.66
N MET A 262 35.07 -14.86 -5.57
CA MET A 262 35.79 -15.14 -4.33
C MET A 262 36.56 -16.45 -4.40
N GLN A 263 37.81 -16.42 -3.94
CA GLN A 263 38.66 -17.61 -3.86
C GLN A 263 39.43 -17.66 -2.54
N VAL A 264 39.61 -18.86 -2.02
CA VAL A 264 40.44 -19.14 -0.85
C VAL A 264 41.67 -19.89 -1.35
N ARG A 265 42.86 -19.43 -0.96
CA ARG A 265 44.14 -20.07 -1.33
C ARG A 265 44.31 -21.45 -0.68
#